data_AF-A0A2E3KFJ6-F1
#
_entry.id   AF-A0A2E3KFJ6-F1
#
_cell.length_a   1.000
_cell.length_b   1.000
_cell.length_c   1.000
_cell.angle_alpha   90.00
_cell.angle_beta   90.00
_cell.angle_gamma   90.00
#
_symmetry.space_group_name_H-M   'P 1'
#
loop_
_entity.id
_entity.type
_entity.pdbx_description
1 polymer ?
#
loop_
_entity_poly.entity_id
_entity_poly.type
_entity_poly.pdbx_seq_one_letter_code
_entity_poly.pdbx_strand_id
1 'polypeptide(L)' 'MIFFKKFQCELCKKKFSHHEDLMNHQELEHFKDSPYDCKECNENFNSMSEMRDHLKRKHSYKIDR' A
#
# COMPACT_ATOMS: atom_id res chain seq x y z
N MET A 1 8.39 -1.46 33.23
CA MET A 1 8.93 -1.42 31.85
C MET A 1 7.96 -0.60 31.00
N ILE A 2 8.32 0.63 30.63
CA ILE A 2 7.42 1.51 29.88
C ILE A 2 7.57 1.16 28.40
N PHE A 3 6.59 0.44 27.83
CA PHE A 3 6.43 0.34 26.38
C PHE A 3 6.01 1.71 25.85
N PHE A 4 7.00 2.56 25.55
CA PHE A 4 6.71 3.81 24.87
C PHE A 4 6.22 3.50 23.46
N LYS A 5 4.93 3.72 23.21
CA LYS A 5 4.41 3.82 21.84
C LYS A 5 4.92 5.12 21.23
N LYS A 6 6.11 5.06 20.62
CA LYS A 6 6.81 6.21 20.01
C LYS A 6 6.30 6.53 18.61
N PHE A 7 5.78 5.53 17.90
CA PHE A 7 5.41 5.67 16.49
C PHE A 7 3.93 6.05 16.38
N GLN A 8 3.63 7.19 15.79
CA GLN A 8 2.27 7.71 15.68
C GLN A 8 1.88 7.87 14.22
N CYS A 9 0.72 7.34 13.86
CA CYS A 9 0.13 7.58 12.55
C CYS A 9 -0.31 9.03 12.46
N GLU A 10 0.19 9.76 11.47
CA GLU A 10 -0.13 11.18 11.34
C GLU A 10 -1.58 11.43 10.89
N LEU A 11 -2.17 10.45 10.21
CA LEU A 11 -3.51 10.50 9.62
C LEU A 11 -4.62 10.28 10.65
N CYS A 12 -4.53 9.22 11.46
CA CYS A 12 -5.54 8.92 12.50
C CYS A 12 -5.05 9.10 13.95
N LYS A 13 -3.80 9.56 14.14
CA LYS A 13 -3.17 9.81 15.45
C LYS A 13 -3.03 8.56 16.34
N LYS A 14 -3.22 7.36 15.80
CA LYS A 14 -3.05 6.07 16.50
C LYS A 14 -1.56 5.82 16.79
N LYS A 15 -1.26 5.29 17.98
CA LYS A 15 0.12 5.05 18.44
C LYS A 15 0.47 3.56 18.44
N PHE A 16 1.69 3.26 18.06
CA PHE A 16 2.29 1.94 17.89
C PHE A 16 3.62 1.84 18.61
N SER A 17 3.96 0.62 19.03
CA SER A 17 5.20 0.33 19.77
C SER A 17 6.39 0.16 18.82
N HIS A 18 6.15 -0.36 17.62
CA HIS A 18 7.16 -0.57 16.59
C HIS A 18 6.83 0.22 15.32
N HIS A 19 7.87 0.51 14.55
CA HIS A 19 7.74 1.19 13.25
C HIS A 19 6.99 0.31 12.24
N GLU A 20 7.26 -1.00 12.23
CA GLU A 20 6.60 -1.95 11.33
C GLU A 20 5.08 -2.00 11.53
N ASP A 21 4.63 -1.99 12.79
CA ASP A 21 3.20 -1.92 13.12
C ASP A 21 2.54 -0.64 12.58
N LEU A 22 3.25 0.50 12.64
CA LEU A 22 2.78 1.78 12.09
C LEU A 22 2.72 1.71 10.56
N MET A 23 3.76 1.18 9.92
CA MET A 23 3.85 1.09 8.46
C MET A 23 2.75 0.19 7.89
N ASN A 24 2.57 -1.00 8.46
CA ASN A 24 1.49 -1.91 8.10
C ASN A 24 0.11 -1.28 8.32
N HIS A 25 -0.07 -0.54 9.42
CA HIS A 25 -1.31 0.19 9.65
C HIS A 25 -1.55 1.27 8.59
N GLN A 26 -0.53 2.04 8.23
CA GLN A 26 -0.66 3.07 7.20
C GLN A 26 -0.98 2.45 5.83
N GLU A 27 -0.27 1.39 5.42
CA GLU A 27 -0.58 0.67 4.19
C GLU A 27 -2.01 0.10 4.17
N LEU A 28 -2.41 -0.63 5.22
CA LEU A 28 -3.68 -1.35 5.20
C LEU A 28 -4.91 -0.45 5.39
N GLU A 29 -4.81 0.56 6.25
CA GLU A 29 -5.98 1.36 6.67
C GLU A 29 -6.06 2.73 6.00
N HIS A 30 -4.92 3.29 5.60
CA HIS A 30 -4.87 4.65 5.04
C HIS A 30 -4.54 4.68 3.56
N PHE A 31 -3.59 3.86 3.12
CA PHE A 31 -3.24 3.66 1.73
C PHE A 31 -3.93 2.39 1.19
N LYS A 32 -5.26 2.33 1.36
CA LYS A 32 -6.10 1.28 0.73
C LYS A 32 -5.97 1.25 -0.80
N ASP A 33 -5.50 2.35 -1.38
CA ASP A 33 -4.90 2.33 -2.70
C ASP A 33 -3.50 1.75 -2.55
N SER A 34 -3.43 0.44 -2.71
CA SER A 34 -2.16 -0.20 -3.03
C SER A 34 -1.45 0.63 -4.10
N PRO A 35 -0.11 0.86 -3.99
CA PRO A 35 0.65 1.59 -5.00
C PRO A 35 0.60 0.95 -6.40
N TYR A 36 -0.03 -0.23 -6.50
CA TYR A 36 -0.32 -0.94 -7.72
C TYR A 36 -1.79 -0.76 -8.11
N ASP A 37 -2.25 0.48 -8.20
CA ASP A 37 -3.52 0.82 -8.82
C ASP A 37 -3.36 0.85 -10.35
N CYS A 38 -4.30 0.21 -11.06
CA CYS A 38 -4.38 0.38 -12.50
C CYS A 38 -5.12 1.69 -12.81
N LYS A 39 -4.42 2.70 -13.35
CA LYS A 39 -5.04 3.99 -13.72
C LYS A 39 -6.08 3.92 -14.85
N GLU A 40 -6.14 2.80 -15.57
CA GLU A 40 -7.09 2.58 -16.66
C GLU A 40 -8.44 1.98 -16.18
N CYS A 41 -8.44 1.20 -15.10
CA CYS A 41 -9.64 0.51 -14.60
C CYS A 41 -9.87 0.62 -13.09
N ASN A 42 -8.99 1.32 -12.38
CA ASN A 42 -9.00 1.51 -10.93
C ASN A 42 -9.02 0.20 -10.10
N GLU A 43 -8.53 -0.92 -10.67
CA GLU A 43 -8.29 -2.14 -9.88
C GLU A 43 -7.04 -1.97 -9.02
N ASN A 44 -7.15 -2.32 -7.73
CA ASN A 44 -6.04 -2.35 -6.78
C ASN A 44 -5.45 -3.77 -6.71
N PHE A 45 -4.13 -3.90 -6.84
CA PHE A 45 -3.41 -5.18 -6.72
C PHE A 45 -2.53 -5.21 -5.47
N ASN A 46 -2.34 -6.34 -4.80
CA ASN A 46 -1.48 -6.40 -3.61
C ASN A 46 0.01 -6.50 -3.96
N SER A 47 0.36 -6.65 -5.24
CA SER A 47 1.74 -6.77 -5.70
C SER A 47 1.96 -6.23 -7.12
N MET A 48 3.21 -5.82 -7.40
CA MET A 48 3.62 -5.35 -8.74
C MET A 48 3.48 -6.45 -9.80
N SER A 49 3.71 -7.71 -9.44
CA SER A 49 3.61 -8.85 -10.37
C SER A 49 2.17 -9.07 -10.82
N GLU A 50 1.21 -9.01 -9.90
CA GLU A 50 -0.22 -9.13 -10.21
C GLU A 50 -0.70 -7.98 -11.10
N MET A 51 -0.31 -6.74 -10.78
CA MET A 51 -0.61 -5.58 -11.60
C MET A 51 -0.01 -5.70 -13.01
N ARG A 52 1.23 -6.16 -13.12
CA ARG A 52 1.91 -6.32 -14.42
C ARG A 52 1.25 -7.38 -15.28
N ASP A 53 0.82 -8.49 -14.69
CA ASP A 53 0.07 -9.52 -15.40
C ASP A 53 -1.32 -9.04 -15.80
N HIS A 54 -2.01 -8.30 -14.93
CA HIS A 54 -3.26 -7.62 -15.25
C HIS A 54 -3.06 -6.65 -16.42
N LEU A 55 -2.04 -5.78 -16.39
CA LEU A 55 -1.77 -4.83 -17.47
C LEU A 55 -1.45 -5.53 -18.78
N LYS A 56 -0.72 -6.65 -18.76
CA LYS A 56 -0.44 -7.44 -19.97
C LYS A 56 -1.69 -8.10 -20.55
N ARG A 57 -2.56 -8.66 -19.70
CA ARG A 57 -3.75 -9.41 -20.12
C ARG A 57 -4.95 -8.53 -20.46
N LYS A 58 -5.15 -7.44 -19.71
CA LYS A 58 -6.35 -6.58 -19.79
C LYS A 58 -6.08 -5.26 -20.49
N HIS A 59 -4.89 -4.67 -20.32
CA HIS A 59 -4.59 -3.34 -20.84
C HIS A 59 -3.53 -3.30 -21.93
N SER A 60 -2.93 -4.45 -22.30
CA SER A 60 -1.86 -4.56 -23.32
C SER A 60 -0.82 -3.42 -23.24
N TYR A 61 -0.54 -2.92 -22.03
CA TYR A 61 0.26 -1.71 -21.86
C TYR A 61 1.70 -2.04 -22.22
N LYS A 62 2.23 -1.42 -23.28
CA LYS A 62 3.65 -1.43 -23.58
C LYS A 62 4.35 -0.81 -22.39
N ILE A 63 5.04 -1.63 -21.60
CA ILE A 63 5.97 -1.13 -20.58
C ILE A 63 7.19 -0.63 -21.35
N ASP A 64 7.07 0.57 -21.91
CA ASP A 64 8.22 1.33 -22.38
C ASP A 64 9.04 1.69 -21.14
N ARG A 65 10.19 1.04 -21.02
CA ARG A 65 11.29 1.45 -20.15
C ARG A 65 12.46 1.80 -21.07
#